data_AF-A0A3L9YHP2-F1
#
_entry.id   AF-A0A3L9YHP2-F1
#
_cell.length_a   1.000
_cell.length_b   1.000
_cell.length_c   1.000
_cell.angle_alpha   90.00
_cell.angle_beta   90.00
_cell.angle_gamma   90.00
#
_symmetry.space_group_name_H-M   'P 1'
#
loop_
_entity.id
_entity.type
_entity.pdbx_description
1 polymer ?
#
loop_
_entity_poly.entity_id
_entity_poly.type
_entity_poly.pdbx_seq_one_letter_code
_entity_poly.pdbx_strand_id
1 'polypeptide(L)'
;MTRQASATGAGRTWHPARPIFRWAALGLAAALLVGCGGGDDDNGTPPPSAGAFSIGGAVSGLGAGKTVTLQNAGKDDLTVNANGNFVFVTRLDSGIAYAVTVKTQPSGQRCTVTEGTGTATANVSNVQVRCENLAAATYTVGGSVSGLTGGAVVLQNNGRDDLSVSSNGGFTFGTALAGGTAYAITVRTQPSGQSCMVRNGTGTVGSANVSSVDVSCATAALGLPEGDWKQELCVVVRPGTWGRSLWRITRQSDTRVTGQIGVVTYADANCSGTGTVAGPLTDVGNVAFDRNGSTATLTAFWGLWTQPSGLTSRAVWARKGPRLCIFGDQIPTAFPTAASVESYVDTVLPAKTCYTQN
;
A
#
# COMPACT_ATOMS: atom_id res chain seq x y z
N MET A 1 37.70 -5.11 -49.91
CA MET A 1 37.73 -3.64 -50.07
C MET A 1 37.14 -3.04 -48.78
N THR A 2 37.83 -3.08 -47.64
CA THR A 2 38.91 -2.18 -47.19
C THR A 2 38.48 -0.71 -47.12
N ARG A 3 38.14 -0.22 -45.91
CA ARG A 3 38.85 0.90 -45.25
C ARG A 3 38.38 1.12 -43.80
N GLN A 4 39.38 1.22 -42.93
CA GLN A 4 39.39 1.58 -41.51
C GLN A 4 39.38 3.10 -41.30
N ALA A 5 38.96 3.55 -40.11
CA ALA A 5 39.70 4.40 -39.14
C ALA A 5 38.65 5.02 -38.16
N SER A 6 38.62 4.72 -36.84
CA SER A 6 39.54 5.01 -35.72
C SER A 6 39.45 6.44 -35.15
N ALA A 7 39.20 6.52 -33.82
CA ALA A 7 39.68 7.48 -32.80
C ALA A 7 38.55 7.89 -31.80
N THR A 8 38.46 7.28 -30.61
CA THR A 8 39.03 7.69 -29.30
C THR A 8 38.40 8.93 -28.65
N GLY A 9 37.86 8.76 -27.43
CA GLY A 9 37.51 9.83 -26.51
C GLY A 9 36.92 9.30 -25.20
N ALA A 10 37.74 9.22 -24.16
CA ALA A 10 37.44 8.64 -22.86
C ALA A 10 36.99 9.69 -21.82
N GLY A 11 36.22 9.23 -20.81
CA GLY A 11 36.40 9.67 -19.42
C GLY A 11 35.23 10.40 -18.75
N ARG A 12 34.53 9.72 -17.83
CA ARG A 12 34.65 9.90 -16.36
C ARG A 12 33.37 9.45 -15.63
N THR A 13 33.47 8.33 -14.92
CA THR A 13 32.50 7.86 -13.92
C THR A 13 32.94 8.33 -12.53
N TRP A 14 32.00 8.87 -11.75
CA TRP A 14 32.21 9.29 -10.36
C TRP A 14 31.60 8.26 -9.41
N HIS A 15 32.41 7.72 -8.50
CA HIS A 15 31.98 6.96 -7.33
C HIS A 15 32.28 7.78 -6.06
N PRO A 16 31.39 7.83 -5.06
CA PRO A 16 31.70 8.42 -3.77
C PRO A 16 32.44 7.42 -2.85
N ALA A 17 33.46 7.95 -2.19
CA ALA A 17 34.45 7.24 -1.37
C ALA A 17 33.96 6.92 0.05
N ARG A 18 34.45 5.80 0.59
CA ARG A 18 34.41 5.42 2.02
C ARG A 18 35.67 5.91 2.73
N PRO A 19 35.62 6.39 3.99
CA PRO A 19 36.82 6.57 4.79
C PRO A 19 37.11 5.32 5.65
N ILE A 20 38.34 4.82 5.54
CA ILE A 20 38.97 3.82 6.42
C ILE A 20 40.04 4.58 7.20
N PHE A 21 39.97 4.61 8.53
CA PHE A 21 41.04 5.17 9.37
C PHE A 21 41.82 4.05 10.06
N ARG A 22 43.12 4.02 9.81
CA ARG A 22 44.10 3.05 10.31
C ARG A 22 44.66 3.48 11.69
N TRP A 23 44.74 2.51 12.59
CA TRP A 23 45.85 2.14 13.48
C TRP A 23 46.94 3.17 13.82
N ALA A 24 47.18 3.34 15.12
CA ALA A 24 48.51 3.58 15.67
C ALA A 24 48.69 2.79 16.97
N ALA A 25 49.77 2.01 17.05
CA ALA A 25 50.24 1.27 18.22
C ALA A 25 51.59 1.85 18.65
N LEU A 26 51.75 2.11 19.95
CA LEU A 26 52.99 2.32 20.71
C LEU A 26 52.62 1.89 22.14
N GLY A 27 53.33 1.06 22.91
CA GLY A 27 54.74 0.67 22.87
C GLY A 27 55.33 0.93 24.26
N LEU A 28 56.01 -0.08 24.82
CA LEU A 28 57.05 -0.06 25.89
C LEU A 28 56.69 -0.30 27.38
N ALA A 29 56.96 -1.56 27.78
CA ALA A 29 57.70 -2.09 28.93
C ALA A 29 58.17 -1.19 30.10
N ALA A 30 58.07 -1.71 31.33
CA ALA A 30 59.21 -2.14 32.16
C ALA A 30 58.74 -2.70 33.53
N ALA A 31 59.51 -3.66 34.05
CA ALA A 31 59.24 -4.46 35.24
C ALA A 31 60.00 -3.98 36.50
N LEU A 32 59.60 -4.60 37.62
CA LEU A 32 60.30 -4.85 38.90
C LEU A 32 59.85 -4.01 40.10
N LEU A 33 59.30 -4.67 41.11
CA LEU A 33 59.92 -4.76 42.44
C LEU A 33 59.22 -5.82 43.31
N VAL A 34 60.05 -6.73 43.81
CA VAL A 34 59.75 -7.71 44.86
C VAL A 34 59.58 -6.96 46.19
N GLY A 35 58.49 -7.24 46.90
CA GLY A 35 58.29 -6.87 48.30
C GLY A 35 57.76 -8.08 49.05
N CYS A 36 58.64 -8.75 49.81
CA CYS A 36 58.29 -9.72 50.83
C CYS A 36 58.00 -8.94 52.12
N GLY A 37 56.87 -9.22 52.77
CA GLY A 37 56.52 -8.67 54.07
C GLY A 37 55.38 -9.48 54.70
N GLY A 38 55.75 -10.50 55.47
CA GLY A 38 54.84 -11.25 56.32
C GLY A 38 54.62 -10.54 57.66
N GLY A 39 53.40 -10.67 58.17
CA GLY A 39 52.98 -10.26 59.50
C GLY A 39 51.68 -10.99 59.82
N ASP A 40 51.78 -12.02 60.63
CA ASP A 40 50.66 -12.77 61.18
C ASP A 40 49.86 -11.86 62.12
N ASP A 41 48.61 -11.55 61.75
CA ASP A 41 47.58 -11.05 62.66
C ASP A 41 46.29 -11.83 62.39
N ASP A 42 45.92 -12.65 63.37
CA ASP A 42 44.66 -13.37 63.47
C ASP A 42 43.47 -12.40 63.38
N ASN A 43 42.91 -12.25 62.18
CA ASN A 43 41.53 -11.80 62.03
C ASN A 43 40.83 -12.75 61.07
N GLY A 44 40.13 -13.72 61.65
CA GLY A 44 39.38 -14.73 60.93
C GLY A 44 38.52 -14.11 59.84
N THR A 45 38.95 -14.26 58.58
CA THR A 45 37.99 -14.38 57.50
C THR A 45 37.05 -15.52 57.89
N PRO A 46 35.73 -15.28 58.03
CA PRO A 46 34.80 -16.35 58.30
C PRO A 46 35.03 -17.44 57.24
N PRO A 47 35.01 -18.73 57.61
CA PRO A 47 35.02 -19.78 56.61
C PRO A 47 33.89 -19.50 55.61
N PRO A 48 34.01 -19.89 54.32
CA PRO A 48 32.88 -19.77 53.40
C PRO A 48 31.69 -20.41 54.09
N SER A 49 30.63 -19.64 54.33
CA SER A 49 29.42 -20.12 54.98
C SER A 49 28.99 -21.40 54.26
N ALA A 50 29.19 -22.54 54.94
CA ALA A 50 28.52 -23.78 54.60
C ALA A 50 27.04 -23.54 54.91
N GLY A 51 26.33 -23.02 53.92
CA GLY A 51 24.95 -22.59 54.07
C GLY A 51 24.37 -21.88 52.85
N ALA A 52 25.18 -21.16 52.07
CA ALA A 52 24.66 -20.33 50.99
C ALA A 52 24.47 -21.10 49.66
N PHE A 53 23.23 -21.46 49.33
CA PHE A 53 22.83 -22.15 48.10
C PHE A 53 22.41 -21.17 46.99
N SER A 54 22.77 -21.50 45.75
CA SER A 54 22.33 -20.75 44.56
C SER A 54 20.91 -21.13 44.15
N ILE A 55 20.12 -20.15 43.71
CA ILE A 55 18.82 -20.39 43.07
C ILE A 55 18.93 -20.06 41.59
N GLY A 56 18.58 -21.01 40.74
CA GLY A 56 18.70 -20.88 39.30
C GLY A 56 17.85 -21.88 38.53
N GLY A 57 17.94 -21.80 37.21
CA GLY A 57 17.06 -22.52 36.31
C GLY A 57 17.40 -22.30 34.86
N ALA A 58 16.43 -22.55 33.99
CA ALA A 58 16.53 -22.27 32.56
C ALA A 58 15.32 -21.51 32.03
N VAL A 59 15.57 -20.52 31.18
CA VAL A 59 14.56 -19.84 30.36
C VAL A 59 14.53 -20.47 28.97
N SER A 60 13.33 -20.77 28.49
CA SER A 60 13.08 -21.28 27.14
C SER A 60 11.93 -20.54 26.48
N GLY A 61 11.96 -20.41 25.15
CA GLY A 61 10.91 -19.76 24.36
C GLY A 61 10.90 -18.22 24.40
N LEU A 62 11.87 -17.57 25.05
CA LEU A 62 12.00 -16.12 25.04
C LEU A 62 12.37 -15.65 23.62
N GLY A 63 11.58 -14.72 23.08
CA GLY A 63 11.77 -14.19 21.73
C GLY A 63 13.04 -13.34 21.62
N ALA A 64 13.66 -13.32 20.42
CA ALA A 64 14.87 -12.55 20.17
C ALA A 64 14.66 -11.05 20.48
N GLY A 65 15.61 -10.45 21.20
CA GLY A 65 15.55 -9.03 21.61
C GLY A 65 14.54 -8.70 22.71
N LYS A 66 13.87 -9.70 23.29
CA LYS A 66 12.94 -9.52 24.42
C LYS A 66 13.63 -9.80 25.75
N THR A 67 13.07 -9.24 26.82
CA THR A 67 13.55 -9.45 28.20
C THR A 67 12.41 -9.90 29.10
N VAL A 68 12.71 -10.81 30.02
CA VAL A 68 11.83 -11.18 31.13
C VAL A 68 12.53 -10.84 32.44
N THR A 69 11.80 -10.27 33.40
CA THR A 69 12.32 -10.03 34.76
C THR A 69 11.72 -11.06 35.70
N LEU A 70 12.57 -11.91 36.25
CA LEU A 70 12.25 -12.85 37.30
C LEU A 70 12.47 -12.18 38.65
N GLN A 71 11.71 -12.60 39.65
CA GLN A 71 11.86 -12.15 41.02
C GLN A 71 11.84 -13.35 41.97
N ASN A 72 12.85 -13.46 42.81
CA ASN A 72 12.91 -14.45 43.88
C ASN A 72 12.51 -13.82 45.22
N ALA A 73 11.60 -14.49 45.94
CA ALA A 73 11.17 -14.15 47.30
C ALA A 73 10.74 -12.67 47.47
N GLY A 74 10.21 -12.05 46.40
CA GLY A 74 9.70 -10.68 46.43
C GLY A 74 10.75 -9.56 46.46
N LYS A 75 12.06 -9.87 46.40
CA LYS A 75 13.14 -8.89 46.64
C LYS A 75 14.29 -8.94 45.65
N ASP A 76 14.64 -10.14 45.18
CA ASP A 76 15.81 -10.34 44.33
C ASP A 76 15.38 -10.44 42.87
N ASP A 77 15.60 -9.38 42.09
CA ASP A 77 15.18 -9.30 40.70
C ASP A 77 16.32 -9.67 39.75
N LEU A 78 16.01 -10.46 38.72
CA LEU A 78 16.94 -10.85 37.67
C LEU A 78 16.31 -10.64 36.30
N THR A 79 16.90 -9.77 35.49
CA THR A 79 16.51 -9.60 34.09
C THR A 79 17.26 -10.59 33.21
N VAL A 80 16.52 -11.38 32.44
CA VAL A 80 17.04 -12.35 31.47
C VAL A 80 16.69 -11.88 30.06
N ASN A 81 17.68 -11.86 29.16
CA ASN A 81 17.56 -11.33 27.79
C ASN A 81 17.82 -12.39 26.70
N ALA A 82 18.05 -13.65 27.09
CA ALA A 82 18.30 -14.76 26.18
C ALA A 82 17.78 -16.08 26.78
N ASN A 83 17.55 -17.06 25.92
CA ASN A 83 17.27 -18.43 26.37
C ASN A 83 18.54 -19.06 26.96
N GLY A 84 18.36 -19.99 27.89
CA GLY A 84 19.44 -20.69 28.57
C GLY A 84 19.38 -20.58 30.08
N ASN A 85 20.48 -20.95 30.73
CA ASN A 85 20.55 -20.99 32.18
C ASN A 85 20.57 -19.58 32.79
N PHE A 86 19.92 -19.43 33.93
CA PHE A 86 19.98 -18.23 34.77
C PHE A 86 20.26 -18.62 36.22
N VAL A 87 20.90 -17.73 36.97
CA VAL A 87 21.17 -17.89 38.40
C VAL A 87 21.01 -16.54 39.07
N PHE A 88 20.27 -16.48 40.18
CA PHE A 88 20.15 -15.30 41.02
C PHE A 88 21.48 -15.01 41.72
N VAL A 89 21.84 -13.73 41.83
CA VAL A 89 23.10 -13.31 42.47
C VAL A 89 23.04 -13.56 43.98
N THR A 90 21.88 -13.35 44.59
CA THR A 90 21.69 -13.58 46.02
C THR A 90 21.64 -15.08 46.30
N ARG A 91 22.56 -15.55 47.15
CA ARG A 91 22.53 -16.91 47.68
C ARG A 91 21.69 -16.95 48.95
N LEU A 92 21.03 -18.09 49.20
CA LEU A 92 20.15 -18.29 50.34
C LEU A 92 20.74 -19.28 51.32
N ASP A 93 20.69 -18.98 52.62
CA ASP A 93 21.11 -19.92 53.66
C ASP A 93 20.24 -21.19 53.68
N SER A 94 20.81 -22.28 54.20
CA SER A 94 20.10 -23.55 54.34
C SER A 94 18.82 -23.41 55.15
N GLY A 95 17.71 -23.90 54.61
CA GLY A 95 16.39 -23.83 55.23
C GLY A 95 15.56 -22.59 54.85
N ILE A 96 16.12 -21.65 54.08
CA ILE A 96 15.37 -20.49 53.59
C ILE A 96 14.50 -20.86 52.38
N ALA A 97 13.23 -20.43 52.40
CA ALA A 97 12.32 -20.62 51.29
C ALA A 97 12.64 -19.69 50.11
N TYR A 98 12.54 -20.22 48.89
CA TYR A 98 12.62 -19.45 47.64
C TYR A 98 11.28 -19.49 46.92
N ALA A 99 11.01 -18.42 46.15
CA ALA A 99 9.81 -18.29 45.34
C ALA A 99 10.13 -17.44 44.10
N VAL A 100 10.48 -18.11 43.01
CA VAL A 100 10.77 -17.51 41.71
C VAL A 100 9.45 -17.28 40.97
N THR A 101 9.19 -16.01 40.67
CA THR A 101 8.00 -15.55 39.93
C THR A 101 8.42 -14.66 38.78
N VAL A 102 7.53 -14.42 37.82
CA VAL A 102 7.75 -13.41 36.78
C VAL A 102 7.27 -12.07 37.30
N LYS A 103 8.20 -11.12 37.50
CA LYS A 103 7.89 -9.74 37.86
C LYS A 103 7.45 -8.92 36.65
N THR A 104 8.12 -9.10 35.51
CA THR A 104 7.81 -8.36 34.27
C THR A 104 7.82 -9.30 33.08
N GLN A 105 6.68 -9.36 32.38
CA GLN A 105 6.48 -10.15 31.18
C GLN A 105 7.10 -9.46 29.95
N PRO A 106 7.70 -10.22 29.01
CA PRO A 106 8.11 -9.68 27.71
C PRO A 106 6.90 -9.25 26.86
N SER A 107 7.06 -8.19 26.05
CA SER A 107 5.99 -7.73 25.16
C SER A 107 5.59 -8.79 24.12
N GLY A 108 4.29 -9.09 24.03
CA GLY A 108 3.75 -10.08 23.07
C GLY A 108 4.10 -11.54 23.40
N GLN A 109 4.54 -11.81 24.63
CA GLN A 109 4.81 -13.15 25.14
C GLN A 109 4.29 -13.29 26.57
N ARG A 110 4.03 -14.53 27.00
CA ARG A 110 3.75 -14.86 28.39
C ARG A 110 4.70 -15.95 28.85
N CYS A 111 5.45 -15.64 29.89
CA CYS A 111 6.33 -16.56 30.59
C CYS A 111 5.64 -17.11 31.85
N THR A 112 5.73 -18.42 32.05
CA THR A 112 5.28 -19.12 33.26
C THR A 112 6.46 -19.79 33.94
N VAL A 113 6.43 -19.86 35.26
CA VAL A 113 7.45 -20.55 36.06
C VAL A 113 6.87 -21.85 36.57
N THR A 114 7.59 -22.96 36.37
CA THR A 114 7.35 -24.25 37.03
C THR A 114 8.56 -24.61 37.88
N GLU A 115 8.36 -25.41 38.92
CA GLU A 115 9.41 -25.70 39.93
C GLU A 115 9.99 -24.42 40.59
N GLY A 116 9.18 -23.35 40.66
CA GLY A 116 9.64 -22.03 41.11
C GLY A 116 9.68 -21.84 42.63
N THR A 117 9.17 -22.78 43.42
CA THR A 117 9.05 -22.64 44.88
C THR A 117 9.66 -23.83 45.60
N GLY A 118 10.31 -23.59 46.74
CA GLY A 118 10.85 -24.64 47.58
C GLY A 118 11.69 -24.10 48.72
N THR A 119 12.47 -24.96 49.35
CA THR A 119 13.41 -24.60 50.43
C THR A 119 14.83 -24.88 49.97
N ALA A 120 15.73 -23.94 50.18
CA ALA A 120 17.14 -24.08 49.84
C ALA A 120 17.82 -25.07 50.81
N THR A 121 18.02 -26.32 50.40
CA THR A 121 18.81 -27.34 51.12
C THR A 121 20.02 -27.82 50.30
N ALA A 122 20.09 -27.41 49.03
CA ALA A 122 21.16 -27.62 48.07
C ALA A 122 21.05 -26.53 46.97
N ASN A 123 22.03 -26.47 46.06
CA ASN A 123 21.93 -25.59 44.89
C ASN A 123 20.73 -25.99 44.02
N VAL A 124 19.84 -25.04 43.78
CA VAL A 124 18.62 -25.21 42.97
C VAL A 124 18.93 -24.79 41.54
N SER A 125 18.69 -25.69 40.57
CA SER A 125 18.93 -25.44 39.14
C SER A 125 17.80 -25.93 38.24
N ASN A 126 16.70 -26.42 38.81
CA ASN A 126 15.57 -27.05 38.12
C ASN A 126 14.39 -26.09 37.86
N VAL A 127 14.49 -24.80 38.26
CA VAL A 127 13.45 -23.81 37.97
C VAL A 127 13.29 -23.68 36.46
N GLN A 128 12.08 -23.89 35.95
CA GLN A 128 11.81 -23.81 34.52
C GLN A 128 10.97 -22.56 34.23
N VAL A 129 11.46 -21.72 33.33
CA VAL A 129 10.71 -20.57 32.81
C VAL A 129 10.41 -20.82 31.35
N ARG A 130 9.13 -20.96 31.01
CA ARG A 130 8.66 -21.20 29.65
C ARG A 130 7.92 -19.97 29.14
N CYS A 131 8.41 -19.37 28.08
CA CYS A 131 7.81 -18.21 27.43
C CYS A 131 7.14 -18.63 26.11
N GLU A 132 5.89 -18.22 25.94
CA GLU A 132 5.08 -18.53 24.76
C GLU A 132 4.60 -17.24 24.10
N ASN A 133 4.51 -17.24 22.77
CA ASN A 133 3.96 -16.10 22.03
C ASN A 133 2.47 -15.98 22.31
N LEU A 134 2.03 -14.76 22.63
CA LEU A 134 0.62 -14.45 22.67
C LEU A 134 0.11 -14.29 21.24
N ALA A 135 -1.10 -14.78 20.98
CA ALA A 135 -1.78 -14.51 19.72
C ALA A 135 -1.89 -12.98 19.55
N ALA A 136 -1.49 -12.46 18.38
CA ALA A 136 -1.66 -11.05 18.07
C ALA A 136 -3.15 -10.72 18.09
N ALA A 137 -3.54 -9.63 18.75
CA ALA A 137 -4.89 -9.13 18.63
C ALA A 137 -5.18 -8.79 17.16
N THR A 138 -6.27 -9.35 16.64
CA THR A 138 -6.74 -9.10 15.29
C THR A 138 -7.95 -8.19 15.31
N TYR A 139 -8.02 -7.28 14.36
CA TYR A 139 -9.10 -6.31 14.23
C TYR A 139 -9.66 -6.35 12.82
N THR A 140 -10.95 -6.12 12.69
CA THR A 140 -11.62 -6.08 11.39
C THR A 140 -11.40 -4.74 10.70
N VAL A 141 -11.47 -4.78 9.37
CA VAL A 141 -11.46 -3.58 8.53
C VAL A 141 -12.80 -3.51 7.82
N GLY A 142 -13.41 -2.34 7.84
CA GLY A 142 -14.74 -2.08 7.31
C GLY A 142 -15.00 -0.60 7.15
N GLY A 143 -16.26 -0.29 6.84
CA GLY A 143 -16.66 1.05 6.44
C GLY A 143 -18.14 1.13 6.10
N SER A 144 -18.51 2.15 5.32
CA SER A 144 -19.85 2.30 4.78
C SER A 144 -19.87 2.47 3.28
N VAL A 145 -20.87 1.88 2.61
CA VAL A 145 -21.23 2.16 1.22
C VAL A 145 -22.42 3.10 1.18
N SER A 146 -22.36 4.11 0.32
CA SER A 146 -23.47 5.05 0.05
C SER A 146 -23.69 5.23 -1.45
N GLY A 147 -24.90 5.65 -1.83
CA GLY A 147 -25.26 5.99 -3.22
C GLY A 147 -25.33 4.82 -4.21
N LEU A 148 -25.33 3.57 -3.72
CA LEU A 148 -25.57 2.38 -4.53
C LEU A 148 -27.07 2.30 -4.89
N THR A 149 -27.40 2.37 -6.18
CA THR A 149 -28.78 2.38 -6.70
C THR A 149 -29.25 1.02 -7.27
N GLY A 150 -28.35 0.04 -7.37
CA GLY A 150 -28.63 -1.31 -7.89
C GLY A 150 -27.35 -2.10 -8.20
N GLY A 151 -27.45 -3.44 -8.24
CA GLY A 151 -26.30 -4.33 -8.45
C GLY A 151 -25.41 -4.50 -7.21
N ALA A 152 -24.14 -4.87 -7.42
CA ALA A 152 -23.17 -5.02 -6.35
C ALA A 152 -21.82 -4.39 -6.74
N VAL A 153 -21.17 -3.76 -5.78
CA VAL A 153 -19.75 -3.39 -5.86
C VAL A 153 -18.93 -4.50 -5.21
N VAL A 154 -17.82 -4.89 -5.84
CA VAL A 154 -16.86 -5.82 -5.22
C VAL A 154 -15.67 -5.00 -4.75
N LEU A 155 -15.50 -4.93 -3.43
CA LEU A 155 -14.33 -4.34 -2.78
C LEU A 155 -13.27 -5.41 -2.59
N GLN A 156 -12.00 -5.03 -2.67
CA GLN A 156 -10.88 -5.93 -2.44
C GLN A 156 -9.90 -5.29 -1.46
N ASN A 157 -9.61 -5.98 -0.36
CA ASN A 157 -8.58 -5.61 0.59
C ASN A 157 -7.28 -6.39 0.31
N ASN A 158 -6.16 -5.66 0.23
CA ASN A 158 -4.80 -6.21 0.09
C ASN A 158 -4.64 -7.21 -1.07
N GLY A 159 -5.42 -7.06 -2.14
CA GLY A 159 -5.33 -7.86 -3.36
C GLY A 159 -5.88 -9.29 -3.27
N ARG A 160 -6.54 -9.69 -2.17
CA ARG A 160 -6.96 -11.08 -1.94
C ARG A 160 -8.29 -11.27 -1.21
N ASP A 161 -8.66 -10.36 -0.32
CA ASP A 161 -9.89 -10.47 0.48
C ASP A 161 -11.00 -9.67 -0.21
N ASP A 162 -11.80 -10.38 -1.01
CA ASP A 162 -12.86 -9.78 -1.83
C ASP A 162 -14.20 -9.82 -1.09
N LEU A 163 -14.91 -8.69 -1.09
CA LEU A 163 -16.21 -8.53 -0.47
C LEU A 163 -17.20 -7.92 -1.47
N SER A 164 -18.28 -8.66 -1.76
CA SER A 164 -19.41 -8.15 -2.55
C SER A 164 -20.39 -7.40 -1.65
N VAL A 165 -20.70 -6.15 -1.98
CA VAL A 165 -21.66 -5.31 -1.24
C VAL A 165 -22.79 -4.91 -2.18
N SER A 166 -24.02 -5.32 -1.84
CA SER A 166 -25.22 -5.16 -2.68
C SER A 166 -26.21 -4.12 -2.17
N SER A 167 -25.92 -3.45 -1.05
CA SER A 167 -26.78 -2.42 -0.46
C SER A 167 -25.96 -1.32 0.21
N ASN A 168 -26.54 -0.13 0.34
CA ASN A 168 -25.98 0.92 1.17
C ASN A 168 -25.95 0.50 2.65
N GLY A 169 -25.00 1.04 3.41
CA GLY A 169 -24.82 0.73 4.84
C GLY A 169 -23.41 0.24 5.16
N GLY A 170 -23.26 -0.33 6.35
CA GLY A 170 -21.97 -0.82 6.83
C GLY A 170 -21.49 -2.07 6.10
N PHE A 171 -20.18 -2.19 5.88
CA PHE A 171 -19.51 -3.39 5.40
C PHE A 171 -18.30 -3.71 6.27
N THR A 172 -17.95 -5.00 6.36
CA THR A 172 -16.77 -5.47 7.10
C THR A 172 -16.16 -6.63 6.32
N PHE A 173 -14.85 -6.61 6.10
CA PHE A 173 -14.12 -7.71 5.48
C PHE A 173 -14.08 -8.93 6.41
N GLY A 174 -14.10 -10.13 5.83
CA GLY A 174 -14.10 -11.38 6.59
C GLY A 174 -12.76 -11.68 7.25
N THR A 175 -11.65 -11.21 6.68
CA THR A 175 -10.30 -11.46 7.22
C THR A 175 -9.91 -10.36 8.19
N ALA A 176 -9.84 -10.69 9.48
CA ALA A 176 -9.28 -9.80 10.50
C ALA A 176 -7.75 -9.71 10.35
N LEU A 177 -7.21 -8.52 10.56
CA LEU A 177 -5.77 -8.22 10.42
C LEU A 177 -5.15 -7.97 11.80
N ALA A 178 -3.94 -8.45 12.02
CA ALA A 178 -3.22 -8.18 13.26
C ALA A 178 -2.92 -6.67 13.40
N GLY A 179 -2.92 -6.16 14.64
CA GLY A 179 -2.45 -4.80 14.93
C GLY A 179 -1.05 -4.53 14.33
N GLY A 180 -0.88 -3.38 13.70
CA GLY A 180 0.31 -3.00 12.94
C GLY A 180 0.31 -3.41 11.46
N THR A 181 -0.67 -4.20 11.00
CA THR A 181 -0.77 -4.62 9.60
C THR A 181 -1.40 -3.52 8.74
N ALA A 182 -0.85 -3.29 7.55
CA ALA A 182 -1.43 -2.36 6.58
C ALA A 182 -2.67 -2.95 5.88
N TYR A 183 -3.63 -2.09 5.55
CA TYR A 183 -4.77 -2.41 4.70
C TYR A 183 -4.82 -1.48 3.48
N ALA A 184 -5.30 -2.00 2.36
CA ALA A 184 -5.45 -1.28 1.10
C ALA A 184 -6.69 -1.80 0.38
N ILE A 185 -7.76 -1.02 0.45
CA ILE A 185 -9.08 -1.32 -0.09
C ILE A 185 -9.24 -0.61 -1.42
N THR A 186 -9.58 -1.38 -2.44
CA THR A 186 -9.84 -0.90 -3.80
C THR A 186 -11.17 -1.46 -4.30
N VAL A 187 -11.73 -0.83 -5.33
CA VAL A 187 -12.85 -1.44 -6.06
C VAL A 187 -12.27 -2.44 -7.06
N ARG A 188 -12.61 -3.72 -6.88
CA ARG A 188 -12.29 -4.79 -7.82
C ARG A 188 -13.27 -4.82 -8.99
N THR A 189 -14.57 -4.70 -8.70
CA THR A 189 -15.64 -4.70 -9.70
C THR A 189 -16.64 -3.59 -9.40
N GLN A 190 -16.89 -2.73 -10.40
CA GLN A 190 -17.90 -1.68 -10.30
C GLN A 190 -19.32 -2.25 -10.49
N PRO A 191 -20.36 -1.68 -9.86
CA PRO A 191 -21.74 -2.01 -10.17
C PRO A 191 -22.12 -1.52 -11.57
N SER A 192 -23.01 -2.23 -12.27
CA SER A 192 -23.51 -1.82 -13.57
C SER A 192 -24.16 -0.43 -13.52
N GLY A 193 -23.76 0.47 -14.42
CA GLY A 193 -24.31 1.83 -14.51
C GLY A 193 -23.86 2.79 -13.40
N GLN A 194 -22.93 2.38 -12.54
CA GLN A 194 -22.43 3.16 -11.40
C GLN A 194 -20.90 3.17 -11.37
N SER A 195 -20.34 4.15 -10.66
CA SER A 195 -18.94 4.14 -10.26
C SER A 195 -18.86 4.42 -8.77
N CYS A 196 -18.17 3.54 -8.06
CA CYS A 196 -17.85 3.66 -6.65
C CYS A 196 -16.40 4.09 -6.46
N MET A 197 -16.17 5.01 -5.53
CA MET A 197 -14.86 5.52 -5.13
C MET A 197 -14.61 5.22 -3.66
N VAL A 198 -13.40 4.79 -3.32
CA VAL A 198 -13.00 4.50 -1.94
C VAL A 198 -12.22 5.70 -1.38
N ARG A 199 -12.69 6.23 -0.25
CA ARG A 199 -12.00 7.20 0.60
C ARG A 199 -11.55 6.51 1.88
N ASN A 200 -10.40 6.94 2.41
CA ASN A 200 -9.75 6.30 3.55
C ASN A 200 -9.48 4.79 3.36
N GLY A 201 -9.33 4.36 2.10
CA GLY A 201 -9.14 2.95 1.73
C GLY A 201 -7.78 2.38 2.12
N THR A 202 -6.82 3.21 2.53
CA THR A 202 -5.48 2.76 2.93
C THR A 202 -5.16 3.19 4.35
N GLY A 203 -4.45 2.35 5.09
CA GLY A 203 -3.99 2.69 6.44
C GLY A 203 -3.33 1.51 7.14
N THR A 204 -3.13 1.65 8.46
CA THR A 204 -2.59 0.60 9.32
C THR A 204 -3.59 0.30 10.42
N VAL A 205 -3.83 -0.97 10.69
CA VAL A 205 -4.68 -1.41 11.80
C VAL A 205 -3.99 -1.07 13.11
N GLY A 206 -4.66 -0.29 13.96
CA GLY A 206 -4.17 0.08 15.28
C GLY A 206 -4.54 -0.98 16.33
N SER A 207 -5.05 -0.51 17.47
CA SER A 207 -5.54 -1.35 18.57
C SER A 207 -7.08 -1.48 18.59
N ALA A 208 -7.75 -1.21 17.48
CA ALA A 208 -9.21 -1.24 17.33
C ALA A 208 -9.62 -1.55 15.88
N ASN A 209 -10.88 -1.94 15.69
CA ASN A 209 -11.48 -2.14 14.37
C ASN A 209 -11.46 -0.84 13.56
N VAL A 210 -11.17 -0.96 12.27
CA VAL A 210 -11.23 0.16 11.33
C VAL A 210 -12.63 0.20 10.72
N SER A 211 -13.35 1.30 10.90
CA SER A 211 -14.70 1.52 10.36
C SER A 211 -14.82 2.82 9.55
N SER A 212 -13.69 3.50 9.30
CA SER A 212 -13.63 4.84 8.69
C SER A 212 -13.56 4.83 7.16
N VAL A 213 -13.56 3.65 6.54
CA VAL A 213 -13.53 3.54 5.08
C VAL A 213 -14.87 3.99 4.53
N ASP A 214 -14.84 4.93 3.60
CA ASP A 214 -16.03 5.45 2.96
C ASP A 214 -16.04 5.06 1.48
N VAL A 215 -17.09 4.39 1.05
CA VAL A 215 -17.31 4.01 -0.34
C VAL A 215 -18.51 4.79 -0.85
N SER A 216 -18.24 5.79 -1.68
CA SER A 216 -19.28 6.57 -2.33
C SER A 216 -19.48 6.06 -3.74
N CYS A 217 -20.64 5.44 -3.97
CA CYS A 217 -21.14 5.12 -5.28
C CYS A 217 -21.99 6.29 -5.78
N ALA A 218 -21.84 6.59 -7.05
CA ALA A 218 -22.81 7.39 -7.75
C ALA A 218 -23.28 6.58 -8.95
N THR A 219 -24.58 6.69 -9.27
CA THR A 219 -25.01 6.57 -10.66
C THR A 219 -23.98 7.33 -11.45
N ALA A 220 -23.43 6.68 -12.47
CA ALA A 220 -22.73 7.44 -13.46
C ALA A 220 -23.81 8.39 -14.01
N ALA A 221 -23.89 9.60 -13.45
CA ALA A 221 -24.38 10.74 -14.18
C ALA A 221 -23.37 10.86 -15.31
N LEU A 222 -23.55 10.02 -16.32
CA LEU A 222 -22.96 10.26 -17.60
C LEU A 222 -23.58 11.61 -17.95
N GLY A 223 -22.81 12.67 -17.74
CA GLY A 223 -22.65 13.64 -18.80
C GLY A 223 -22.15 12.86 -20.01
N LEU A 224 -23.00 12.01 -20.60
CA LEU A 224 -22.81 11.51 -21.96
C LEU A 224 -22.43 12.75 -22.76
N PRO A 225 -21.42 12.69 -23.63
CA PRO A 225 -20.98 13.84 -24.39
C PRO A 225 -21.99 14.25 -25.45
N GLU A 226 -23.20 14.54 -25.02
CA GLU A 226 -24.29 15.04 -25.84
C GLU A 226 -23.99 16.43 -26.37
N GLY A 227 -24.65 16.72 -27.48
CA GLY A 227 -24.53 17.96 -28.19
C GLY A 227 -23.52 17.88 -29.31
N ASP A 228 -23.16 19.07 -29.78
CA ASP A 228 -22.30 19.26 -30.93
C ASP A 228 -20.86 19.49 -30.47
N TRP A 229 -19.93 18.78 -31.08
CA TRP A 229 -18.52 18.77 -30.72
C TRP A 229 -17.68 19.01 -31.98
N LYS A 230 -17.00 20.15 -32.05
CA LYS A 230 -16.12 20.51 -33.17
C LYS A 230 -14.67 20.21 -32.82
N GLN A 231 -13.95 19.63 -33.77
CA GLN A 231 -12.54 19.31 -33.59
C GLN A 231 -11.73 20.58 -33.35
N GLU A 232 -10.72 20.53 -32.49
CA GLU A 232 -9.80 21.66 -32.29
C GLU A 232 -8.94 21.91 -33.54
N LEU A 233 -8.70 20.86 -34.33
CA LEU A 233 -7.95 20.94 -35.58
C LEU A 233 -8.79 21.60 -36.69
N CYS A 234 -8.25 22.68 -37.24
CA CYS A 234 -8.77 23.38 -38.40
C CYS A 234 -7.99 22.95 -39.65
N VAL A 235 -8.67 22.51 -40.70
CA VAL A 235 -8.07 22.03 -41.96
C VAL A 235 -8.69 22.71 -43.17
N VAL A 236 -7.98 22.77 -44.29
CA VAL A 236 -8.53 23.26 -45.57
C VAL A 236 -9.49 22.22 -46.13
N VAL A 237 -10.75 22.61 -46.37
CA VAL A 237 -11.77 21.75 -47.00
C VAL A 237 -11.75 21.90 -48.51
N ARG A 238 -11.62 23.15 -48.98
CA ARG A 238 -11.48 23.54 -50.39
C ARG A 238 -10.74 24.89 -50.46
N PRO A 239 -10.24 25.32 -51.62
CA PRO A 239 -9.59 26.63 -51.76
C PRO A 239 -10.47 27.76 -51.19
N GLY A 240 -9.95 28.49 -50.20
CA GLY A 240 -10.67 29.58 -49.53
C GLY A 240 -11.72 29.14 -48.49
N THR A 241 -11.79 27.86 -48.12
CA THR A 241 -12.70 27.37 -47.08
C THR A 241 -11.99 26.40 -46.14
N TRP A 242 -12.04 26.71 -44.85
CA TRP A 242 -11.49 25.87 -43.80
C TRP A 242 -12.60 25.20 -43.02
N GLY A 243 -12.28 24.14 -42.30
CA GLY A 243 -13.28 23.39 -41.56
C GLY A 243 -12.73 22.58 -40.42
N ARG A 244 -13.64 22.22 -39.53
CA ARG A 244 -13.44 21.36 -38.36
C ARG A 244 -14.41 20.20 -38.45
N SER A 245 -13.95 18.99 -38.16
CA SER A 245 -14.86 17.85 -38.06
C SER A 245 -15.85 18.07 -36.92
N LEU A 246 -17.12 17.73 -37.18
CA LEU A 246 -18.23 17.87 -36.24
C LEU A 246 -18.71 16.49 -35.84
N TRP A 247 -18.94 16.28 -34.54
CA TRP A 247 -19.76 15.22 -34.00
C TRP A 247 -21.04 15.81 -33.42
N ARG A 248 -22.19 15.22 -33.77
CA ARG A 248 -23.44 15.41 -33.06
C ARG A 248 -23.76 14.13 -32.32
N ILE A 249 -23.86 14.24 -30.99
CA ILE A 249 -24.08 13.09 -30.11
C ILE A 249 -25.43 13.29 -29.43
N THR A 250 -26.31 12.31 -29.60
CA THR A 250 -27.67 12.34 -29.06
C THR A 250 -27.86 11.18 -28.11
N ARG A 251 -28.36 11.46 -26.90
CA ARG A 251 -28.70 10.41 -25.93
C ARG A 251 -29.87 9.57 -26.43
N GLN A 252 -29.71 8.25 -26.33
CA GLN A 252 -30.78 7.27 -26.56
C GLN A 252 -31.26 6.67 -25.22
N SER A 253 -30.34 6.42 -24.31
CA SER A 253 -30.60 5.96 -22.94
C SER A 253 -29.44 6.34 -22.03
N ASP A 254 -29.50 5.94 -20.76
CA ASP A 254 -28.45 6.22 -19.77
C ASP A 254 -27.09 5.64 -20.12
N THR A 255 -27.00 4.67 -21.03
CA THR A 255 -25.73 4.04 -21.44
C THR A 255 -25.52 4.03 -22.95
N ARG A 256 -26.41 4.66 -23.72
CA ARG A 256 -26.39 4.59 -25.19
C ARG A 256 -26.55 5.96 -25.83
N VAL A 257 -25.71 6.23 -26.82
CA VAL A 257 -25.78 7.43 -27.66
C VAL A 257 -25.79 7.05 -29.14
N THR A 258 -26.40 7.89 -29.97
CA THR A 258 -26.18 7.90 -31.41
C THR A 258 -25.21 9.01 -31.79
N GLY A 259 -24.39 8.75 -32.80
CA GLY A 259 -23.42 9.70 -33.33
C GLY A 259 -23.70 10.03 -34.79
N GLN A 260 -23.63 11.30 -35.14
CA GLN A 260 -23.59 11.76 -36.52
C GLN A 260 -22.33 12.60 -36.73
N ILE A 261 -21.74 12.53 -37.92
CA ILE A 261 -20.55 13.32 -38.26
C ILE A 261 -20.83 14.31 -39.39
N GLY A 262 -20.07 15.40 -39.41
CA GLY A 262 -20.09 16.39 -40.48
C GLY A 262 -18.87 17.30 -40.43
N VAL A 263 -18.97 18.45 -41.08
CA VAL A 263 -17.92 19.48 -41.08
C VAL A 263 -18.57 20.82 -40.79
N VAL A 264 -17.98 21.59 -39.86
CA VAL A 264 -18.27 23.02 -39.72
C VAL A 264 -17.26 23.78 -40.57
N THR A 265 -17.74 24.66 -41.44
CA THR A 265 -16.91 25.45 -42.37
C THR A 265 -16.76 26.90 -41.94
N TYR A 266 -15.62 27.49 -42.30
CA TYR A 266 -15.17 28.82 -41.91
C TYR A 266 -14.50 29.52 -43.11
N ALA A 267 -14.59 30.84 -43.12
CA ALA A 267 -13.97 31.69 -44.14
C ALA A 267 -12.49 32.03 -43.84
N ASP A 268 -12.01 31.70 -42.65
CA ASP A 268 -10.65 32.02 -42.21
C ASP A 268 -9.84 30.78 -41.84
N ALA A 269 -8.51 30.89 -41.98
CA ALA A 269 -7.56 29.81 -41.75
C ALA A 269 -7.42 29.36 -40.29
N ASN A 270 -7.92 30.15 -39.34
CA ASN A 270 -7.93 29.82 -37.92
C ASN A 270 -9.24 29.19 -37.47
N CYS A 271 -10.23 29.07 -38.38
CA CYS A 271 -11.59 28.66 -38.08
C CYS A 271 -12.17 29.45 -36.88
N SER A 272 -12.10 30.77 -36.97
CA SER A 272 -12.56 31.71 -35.95
C SER A 272 -14.02 32.16 -36.20
N GLY A 273 -14.68 32.66 -35.16
CA GLY A 273 -16.06 33.15 -35.27
C GLY A 273 -17.10 32.03 -35.47
N THR A 274 -18.25 32.41 -36.05
CA THR A 274 -19.40 31.51 -36.24
C THR A 274 -19.23 30.68 -37.51
N GLY A 275 -19.00 29.37 -37.34
CA GLY A 275 -18.93 28.44 -38.46
C GLY A 275 -20.30 27.96 -38.93
N THR A 276 -20.38 27.45 -40.16
CA THR A 276 -21.62 26.91 -40.74
C THR A 276 -21.48 25.41 -40.98
N VAL A 277 -22.46 24.61 -40.53
CA VAL A 277 -22.50 23.16 -40.78
C VAL A 277 -22.71 22.92 -42.28
N ALA A 278 -21.77 22.19 -42.90
CA ALA A 278 -21.82 21.88 -44.32
C ALA A 278 -22.65 20.62 -44.59
N GLY A 279 -23.82 20.79 -45.20
CA GLY A 279 -24.69 19.70 -45.64
C GLY A 279 -25.35 18.91 -44.50
N PRO A 280 -26.07 17.82 -44.82
CA PRO A 280 -26.64 16.93 -43.82
C PRO A 280 -25.53 16.17 -43.08
N LEU A 281 -25.76 15.91 -41.79
CA LEU A 281 -24.87 15.06 -41.00
C LEU A 281 -25.03 13.60 -41.44
N THR A 282 -23.91 12.89 -41.47
CA THR A 282 -23.87 11.45 -41.79
C THR A 282 -24.07 10.66 -40.50
N ASP A 283 -25.08 9.78 -40.45
CA ASP A 283 -25.23 8.86 -39.32
C ASP A 283 -24.08 7.87 -39.29
N VAL A 284 -23.47 7.71 -38.11
CA VAL A 284 -22.38 6.76 -37.90
C VAL A 284 -22.74 5.70 -36.89
N GLY A 285 -24.02 5.59 -36.53
CA GLY A 285 -24.56 4.54 -35.69
C GLY A 285 -24.53 4.92 -34.21
N ASN A 286 -24.36 3.93 -33.34
CA ASN A 286 -24.58 4.10 -31.91
C ASN A 286 -23.48 3.46 -31.06
N VAL A 287 -23.20 4.05 -29.91
CA VAL A 287 -22.26 3.53 -28.92
C VAL A 287 -23.01 3.14 -27.67
N ALA A 288 -22.86 1.89 -27.25
CA ALA A 288 -23.32 1.39 -25.96
C ALA A 288 -22.13 1.30 -25.01
N PHE A 289 -22.13 2.11 -23.94
CA PHE A 289 -21.06 2.15 -22.95
C PHE A 289 -21.27 1.06 -21.90
N ASP A 290 -20.31 0.14 -21.80
CA ASP A 290 -20.32 -0.96 -20.83
C ASP A 290 -19.48 -0.67 -19.59
N ARG A 291 -18.56 0.30 -19.65
CA ARG A 291 -17.67 0.66 -18.54
C ARG A 291 -17.32 2.13 -18.55
N ASN A 292 -17.06 2.70 -17.37
CA ASN A 292 -16.41 3.99 -17.22
C ASN A 292 -15.30 3.92 -16.17
N GLY A 293 -14.56 5.01 -16.04
CA GLY A 293 -13.51 5.19 -15.06
C GLY A 293 -13.03 6.63 -15.06
N SER A 294 -12.60 7.11 -13.91
CA SER A 294 -12.17 8.49 -13.75
C SER A 294 -10.79 8.60 -13.10
N THR A 295 -10.13 9.71 -13.38
CA THR A 295 -9.00 10.23 -12.63
C THR A 295 -9.41 11.57 -12.00
N ALA A 296 -8.46 12.29 -11.39
CA ALA A 296 -8.74 13.62 -10.86
C ALA A 296 -9.13 14.64 -11.95
N THR A 297 -8.76 14.41 -13.23
CA THR A 297 -8.96 15.41 -14.30
C THR A 297 -9.69 14.89 -15.54
N LEU A 298 -9.88 13.58 -15.66
CA LEU A 298 -10.48 12.95 -16.84
C LEU A 298 -11.51 11.88 -16.47
N THR A 299 -12.58 11.79 -17.25
CA THR A 299 -13.52 10.67 -17.22
C THR A 299 -13.51 9.96 -18.56
N ALA A 300 -13.28 8.65 -18.54
CA ALA A 300 -13.27 7.78 -19.70
C ALA A 300 -14.48 6.84 -19.71
N PHE A 301 -14.97 6.53 -20.91
CA PHE A 301 -16.09 5.65 -21.21
C PHE A 301 -15.65 4.63 -22.24
N TRP A 302 -15.79 3.35 -21.94
CA TRP A 302 -15.53 2.24 -22.85
C TRP A 302 -16.87 1.69 -23.31
N GLY A 303 -16.95 1.40 -24.60
CA GLY A 303 -18.18 0.95 -25.23
C GLY A 303 -17.97 0.10 -26.45
N LEU A 304 -19.07 -0.44 -26.94
CA LEU A 304 -19.19 -1.06 -28.25
C LEU A 304 -19.87 -0.06 -29.19
N TRP A 305 -19.15 0.35 -30.22
CA TRP A 305 -19.67 1.15 -31.32
C TRP A 305 -20.20 0.23 -32.42
N THR A 306 -21.49 0.38 -32.73
CA THR A 306 -22.19 -0.33 -33.82
C THR A 306 -22.47 0.64 -34.95
N GLN A 307 -21.87 0.39 -36.11
CA GLN A 307 -22.07 1.17 -37.32
C GLN A 307 -23.44 0.88 -37.96
N PRO A 308 -23.95 1.74 -38.86
CA PRO A 308 -25.21 1.49 -39.57
C PRO A 308 -25.19 0.19 -40.41
N SER A 309 -24.00 -0.25 -40.84
CA SER A 309 -23.78 -1.53 -41.52
C SER A 309 -23.94 -2.76 -40.62
N GLY A 310 -24.06 -2.57 -39.30
CA GLY A 310 -24.07 -3.63 -38.29
C GLY A 310 -22.69 -4.07 -37.81
N LEU A 311 -21.60 -3.55 -38.40
CA LEU A 311 -20.25 -3.81 -37.92
C LEU A 311 -20.01 -3.20 -36.54
N THR A 312 -19.35 -3.95 -35.67
CA THR A 312 -19.07 -3.54 -34.29
C THR A 312 -17.58 -3.38 -34.04
N SER A 313 -17.22 -2.38 -33.22
CA SER A 313 -15.84 -2.10 -32.82
C SER A 313 -15.80 -1.55 -31.39
N ARG A 314 -14.70 -1.76 -30.67
CA ARG A 314 -14.53 -1.15 -29.35
C ARG A 314 -14.19 0.34 -29.52
N ALA A 315 -14.72 1.16 -28.63
CA ALA A 315 -14.47 2.60 -28.61
C ALA A 315 -14.21 3.09 -27.20
N VAL A 316 -13.34 4.09 -27.08
CA VAL A 316 -13.05 4.79 -25.83
C VAL A 316 -13.26 6.28 -26.03
N TRP A 317 -14.13 6.84 -25.21
CA TRP A 317 -14.48 8.25 -25.22
C TRP A 317 -14.01 8.88 -23.91
N ALA A 318 -13.32 10.01 -23.97
CA ALA A 318 -12.73 10.64 -22.80
C ALA A 318 -13.12 12.12 -22.71
N ARG A 319 -13.61 12.55 -21.56
CA ARG A 319 -13.81 13.97 -21.22
C ARG A 319 -12.67 14.46 -20.33
N LYS A 320 -11.96 15.50 -20.76
CA LYS A 320 -10.92 16.19 -19.97
C LYS A 320 -11.15 17.69 -20.02
N GLY A 321 -11.67 18.26 -18.93
CA GLY A 321 -12.15 19.65 -18.91
C GLY A 321 -13.25 19.88 -19.96
N PRO A 322 -13.14 20.89 -20.85
CA PRO A 322 -14.12 21.18 -21.89
C PRO A 322 -13.95 20.31 -23.15
N ARG A 323 -13.01 19.36 -23.15
CA ARG A 323 -12.66 18.57 -24.32
C ARG A 323 -13.27 17.18 -24.27
N LEU A 324 -13.69 16.72 -25.43
CA LEU A 324 -14.07 15.34 -25.72
C LEU A 324 -13.04 14.75 -26.67
N CYS A 325 -12.44 13.63 -26.32
CA CYS A 325 -11.57 12.87 -27.20
C CYS A 325 -12.22 11.51 -27.50
N ILE A 326 -12.28 11.13 -28.77
CA ILE A 326 -12.94 9.92 -29.25
C ILE A 326 -11.90 9.04 -29.94
N PHE A 327 -11.77 7.79 -29.48
CA PHE A 327 -10.76 6.86 -29.98
C PHE A 327 -11.38 5.49 -30.29
N GLY A 328 -10.85 4.83 -31.32
CA GLY A 328 -11.04 3.40 -31.48
C GLY A 328 -10.22 2.63 -30.44
N ASP A 329 -10.70 1.44 -30.08
CA ASP A 329 -10.03 0.54 -29.15
C ASP A 329 -9.96 -0.88 -29.74
N GLN A 330 -9.07 -1.70 -29.19
CA GLN A 330 -8.72 -3.03 -29.69
C GLN A 330 -9.28 -4.10 -28.74
N ILE A 331 -9.21 -5.38 -29.15
CA ILE A 331 -9.44 -6.52 -28.25
C ILE A 331 -8.14 -7.35 -28.22
N PRO A 332 -7.44 -7.44 -27.07
CA PRO A 332 -7.73 -6.81 -25.77
C PRO A 332 -7.57 -5.27 -25.81
N THR A 333 -8.23 -4.57 -24.86
CA THR A 333 -8.22 -3.09 -24.82
C THR A 333 -6.79 -2.56 -24.69
N ALA A 334 -6.46 -1.56 -25.51
CA ALA A 334 -5.20 -0.81 -25.37
C ALA A 334 -5.24 0.13 -24.16
N PHE A 335 -6.42 0.35 -23.58
CA PHE A 335 -6.68 1.30 -22.52
C PHE A 335 -7.32 0.62 -21.29
N PRO A 336 -6.56 -0.19 -20.54
CA PRO A 336 -7.12 -0.95 -19.42
C PRO A 336 -7.65 -0.07 -18.28
N THR A 337 -7.17 1.18 -18.13
CA THR A 337 -7.51 2.06 -17.00
C THR A 337 -7.78 3.50 -17.43
N ALA A 338 -8.50 4.27 -16.62
CA ALA A 338 -8.69 5.71 -16.85
C ALA A 338 -7.36 6.47 -16.90
N ALA A 339 -6.37 6.06 -16.11
CA ALA A 339 -5.02 6.63 -16.16
C ALA A 339 -4.31 6.36 -17.50
N SER A 340 -4.48 5.17 -18.09
CA SER A 340 -3.94 4.88 -19.43
C SER A 340 -4.60 5.73 -20.52
N VAL A 341 -5.92 5.97 -20.40
CA VAL A 341 -6.65 6.88 -21.29
C VAL A 341 -6.16 8.31 -21.11
N GLU A 342 -6.02 8.77 -19.87
CA GLU A 342 -5.55 10.12 -19.58
C GLU A 342 -4.14 10.37 -20.12
N SER A 343 -3.22 9.43 -19.89
CA SER A 343 -1.86 9.51 -20.44
C SER A 343 -1.89 9.63 -21.97
N TYR A 344 -2.75 8.87 -22.64
CA TYR A 344 -2.87 8.96 -24.10
C TYR A 344 -3.52 10.27 -24.55
N VAL A 345 -4.60 10.71 -23.88
CA VAL A 345 -5.23 12.01 -24.14
C VAL A 345 -4.19 13.13 -24.07
N ASP A 346 -3.34 13.14 -23.03
CA ASP A 346 -2.30 14.15 -22.86
C ASP A 346 -1.29 14.18 -24.02
N THR A 347 -1.00 13.04 -24.64
CA THR A 347 -0.13 12.98 -25.82
C THR A 347 -0.78 13.53 -27.09
N VAL A 348 -2.11 13.40 -27.24
CA VAL A 348 -2.82 13.82 -28.46
C VAL A 348 -3.40 15.22 -28.38
N LEU A 349 -3.53 15.81 -27.18
CA LEU A 349 -3.99 17.18 -27.00
C LEU A 349 -3.22 18.21 -27.85
N PRO A 350 -1.87 18.18 -27.93
CA PRO A 350 -1.13 19.12 -28.78
C PRO A 350 -1.45 19.00 -30.27
N ALA A 351 -1.87 17.81 -30.73
CA ALA A 351 -2.26 17.56 -32.12
C ALA A 351 -3.67 18.07 -32.45
N LYS A 352 -4.41 18.60 -31.46
CA LYS A 352 -5.75 19.18 -31.62
C LYS A 352 -6.78 18.21 -32.19
N THR A 353 -6.59 16.91 -32.02
CA THR A 353 -7.48 15.88 -32.56
C THR A 353 -8.75 15.69 -31.72
N CYS A 354 -8.75 16.17 -30.47
CA CYS A 354 -9.93 16.22 -29.62
C CYS A 354 -10.90 17.32 -30.06
N TYR A 355 -12.09 17.29 -29.46
CA TYR A 355 -13.22 18.14 -29.80
C TYR A 355 -13.59 19.03 -28.62
N THR A 356 -14.08 20.23 -28.92
CA THR A 356 -14.69 21.16 -27.97
C THR A 356 -16.15 21.34 -28.32
N GLN A 357 -16.97 21.64 -27.32
CA GLN A 357 -18.39 21.90 -27.55
C GLN A 357 -18.57 23.05 -28.57
N ASN A 358 -19.44 22.83 -29.57
CA ASN A 358 -19.66 23.76 -30.66
C ASN A 358 -20.46 24.98 -30.22
#